data_AF-A0A2V7VVK6-F1
#
_entry.id   AF-A0A2V7VVK6-F1
#
_cell.length_a   1.000
_cell.length_b   1.000
_cell.length_c   1.000
_cell.angle_alpha   90.00
_cell.angle_beta   90.00
_cell.angle_gamma   90.00
#
_symmetry.space_group_name_H-M   'P 1'
#
loop_
_entity.id
_entity.type
_entity.pdbx_description
1 polymer ?
#
loop_
_entity_poly.entity_id
_entity_poly.type
_entity_poly.pdbx_seq_one_letter_code
_entity_poly.pdbx_strand_id
1 'polypeptide(L)'
;MRNTFRLFALAVVVCLTLPSAYATCGGGGGGGMGGTMPSGMSQPEAYVVPWKILRPDQPAVSAPLILYWFPATKEEVKGSELLSSRALTMASSQCVGMQLVVPGDTESLKKWEVADKLPAAILVADGAPVTRWESENGKLRLGKIEDGVRAELKNRDNALDKMLDDAKAKEKADHDGAVATYQKVWDQRCLAPKKGRAAQKALTRLGVNVTDAELRLTDPVDTPAMNQRMTEAMNSAFKAELAEDYAKARSLYIAASKIDPADPVPQRFLGELYRHHTGEWTLAKQTFAHLLTMQPDPLSKAVALHGLGKMTIHMGDSAKGLSLFEQSINVYPLALTYRNLAVYWNSERVRDKAEAYVQKALALDPDDAYNLIFAATYMADSGRKEEALKIAREHENLLAASYNLAAIYSLLGQKGKAMELLHRHFYQYERYDDVRAMEMWEARVDYVFSSISKDEDFVQLTAMAR
;
A
#
# COMPACT_ATOMS: atom_id res chain seq x y z
N MET A 1 30.86 -0.91 58.40
CA MET A 1 30.16 -0.05 57.42
C MET A 1 30.75 -0.21 56.01
N ARG A 2 30.57 -1.38 55.37
CA ARG A 2 31.05 -1.56 53.98
C ARG A 2 30.42 -2.77 53.28
N ASN A 3 29.19 -3.17 53.65
CA ASN A 3 28.50 -4.29 52.99
C ASN A 3 26.98 -4.09 52.83
N THR A 4 26.41 -3.00 53.32
CA THR A 4 24.96 -2.73 53.22
C THR A 4 24.58 -1.81 52.05
N PHE A 5 25.54 -1.17 51.38
CA PHE A 5 25.26 -0.26 50.24
C PHE A 5 25.21 -0.95 48.87
N ARG A 6 25.68 -2.19 48.72
CA ARG A 6 25.63 -2.92 47.43
C ARG A 6 24.30 -3.64 47.18
N LEU A 7 23.51 -3.90 48.23
CA LEU A 7 22.19 -4.53 48.11
C LEU A 7 21.08 -3.54 47.75
N PHE A 8 21.23 -2.26 48.07
CA PHE A 8 20.25 -1.23 47.67
C PHE A 8 20.39 -0.78 46.22
N ALA A 9 21.59 -0.87 45.63
CA ALA A 9 21.79 -0.53 44.22
C ALA A 9 21.24 -1.62 43.26
N LEU A 10 21.14 -2.88 43.70
CA LEU A 10 20.54 -3.95 42.90
C LEU A 10 19.01 -3.99 43.00
N ALA A 11 18.42 -3.50 44.10
CA ALA A 11 16.96 -3.45 44.28
C ALA A 11 16.28 -2.30 43.51
N VAL A 12 17.01 -1.23 43.17
CA VAL A 12 16.46 -0.10 42.39
C VAL A 12 16.52 -0.36 40.88
N VAL A 13 17.37 -1.27 40.40
CA VAL A 13 17.44 -1.64 38.97
C VAL A 13 16.35 -2.65 38.58
N VAL A 14 15.77 -3.38 39.53
CA VAL A 14 14.67 -4.34 39.27
C VAL A 14 13.28 -3.69 39.30
N CYS A 15 13.14 -2.45 39.79
CA CYS A 15 11.84 -1.75 39.87
C CYS A 15 11.66 -0.60 38.85
N LEU A 16 12.56 -0.47 37.86
CA LEU A 16 12.44 0.53 36.78
C LEU A 16 12.51 -0.08 35.38
N THR A 17 12.29 -1.38 35.23
CA THR A 17 11.69 -1.86 33.99
C THR A 17 10.20 -1.56 34.09
N LEU A 18 9.81 -0.32 33.74
CA LEU A 18 8.46 -0.14 33.23
C LEU A 18 8.30 -1.26 32.18
N PRO A 19 7.27 -2.12 32.25
CA PRO A 19 6.97 -2.95 31.09
C PRO A 19 6.87 -1.95 29.96
N SER A 20 7.76 -2.06 28.97
CA SER A 20 7.57 -1.37 27.71
C SER A 20 6.14 -1.70 27.36
N ALA A 21 5.26 -0.70 27.39
CA ALA A 21 3.92 -0.86 26.90
C ALA A 21 4.14 -1.47 25.54
N TYR A 22 3.78 -2.75 25.39
CA TYR A 22 3.78 -3.34 24.07
C TYR A 22 2.91 -2.37 23.31
N ALA A 23 3.49 -1.67 22.33
CA ALA A 23 2.72 -0.92 21.37
C ALA A 23 1.93 -2.00 20.64
N THR A 24 0.82 -2.42 21.24
CA THR A 24 -0.18 -3.21 20.56
C THR A 24 -0.68 -2.22 19.55
N CYS A 25 -0.14 -2.32 18.33
CA CYS A 25 -0.85 -1.93 17.11
C CYS A 25 -2.10 -2.82 16.93
N GLY A 26 -2.76 -3.15 18.04
CA GLY A 26 -4.02 -3.82 18.18
C GLY A 26 -5.07 -2.77 17.95
N GLY A 27 -5.37 -2.59 16.67
CA GLY A 27 -6.76 -2.60 16.29
C GLY A 27 -6.89 -3.86 15.44
N GLY A 28 -7.77 -4.77 15.83
CA GLY A 28 -8.32 -5.85 15.00
C GLY A 28 -9.09 -5.26 13.80
N GLY A 29 -8.41 -4.45 13.00
CA GLY A 29 -8.93 -3.82 11.81
C GLY A 29 -8.76 -4.80 10.67
N GLY A 30 -9.73 -5.70 10.52
CA GLY A 30 -9.89 -6.66 9.42
C GLY A 30 -10.07 -6.01 8.03
N GLY A 31 -9.48 -4.84 7.78
CA GLY A 31 -9.51 -4.12 6.51
C GLY A 31 -8.35 -4.50 5.56
N GLY A 32 -7.53 -5.48 5.92
CA GLY A 32 -6.42 -5.97 5.10
C GLY A 32 -6.83 -7.00 4.05
N MET A 33 -7.85 -6.70 3.23
CA MET A 33 -8.12 -7.49 2.03
C MET A 33 -6.99 -7.26 1.04
N GLY A 34 -6.00 -8.15 0.96
CA GLY A 34 -4.98 -8.35 -0.09
C GLY A 34 -4.13 -7.17 -0.63
N GLY A 35 -4.47 -5.93 -0.28
CA GLY A 35 -3.85 -4.70 -0.72
C GLY A 35 -4.85 -3.70 -1.31
N THR A 36 -5.39 -2.87 -0.42
CA THR A 36 -5.83 -1.48 -0.68
C THR A 36 -6.49 -1.25 -2.04
N MET A 37 -7.71 -1.74 -2.18
CA MET A 37 -8.63 -1.25 -3.21
C MET A 37 -9.10 0.16 -2.82
N PRO A 38 -9.06 1.14 -3.72
CA PRO A 38 -9.78 2.39 -3.54
C PRO A 38 -11.29 2.12 -3.41
N SER A 39 -11.99 2.81 -2.51
CA SER A 39 -13.45 2.76 -2.53
C SER A 39 -14.01 3.28 -3.86
N GLY A 40 -15.19 2.77 -4.22
CA GLY A 40 -15.91 3.20 -5.42
C GLY A 40 -15.63 2.40 -6.69
N MET A 41 -14.70 1.44 -6.67
CA MET A 41 -14.60 0.46 -7.76
C MET A 41 -15.82 -0.47 -7.74
N SER A 42 -16.44 -0.64 -8.90
CA SER A 42 -17.69 -1.41 -9.06
C SER A 42 -17.48 -2.91 -8.84
N GLN A 43 -16.27 -3.42 -9.09
CA GLN A 43 -15.86 -4.77 -8.77
C GLN A 43 -14.44 -4.80 -8.18
N PRO A 44 -14.16 -5.77 -7.29
CA PRO A 44 -12.82 -5.96 -6.77
C PRO A 44 -11.89 -6.51 -7.85
N GLU A 45 -10.88 -5.74 -8.21
CA GLU A 45 -9.89 -6.07 -9.25
C GLU A 45 -8.48 -6.08 -8.69
N ALA A 46 -7.68 -7.09 -9.04
CA ALA A 46 -6.37 -7.24 -8.44
C ALA A 46 -5.34 -6.19 -8.90
N TYR A 47 -5.47 -5.67 -10.12
CA TYR A 47 -4.51 -4.73 -10.73
C TYR A 47 -4.98 -3.29 -10.62
N VAL A 48 -4.82 -2.69 -9.45
CA VAL A 48 -5.09 -1.25 -9.27
C VAL A 48 -3.94 -0.43 -9.84
N VAL A 49 -4.27 0.58 -10.65
CA VAL A 49 -3.28 1.53 -11.17
C VAL A 49 -2.99 2.59 -10.08
N PRO A 50 -1.72 2.83 -9.70
CA PRO A 50 -1.37 3.70 -8.58
C PRO A 50 -1.43 5.19 -8.95
N TRP A 51 -2.63 5.69 -9.26
CA TRP A 51 -2.86 7.09 -9.59
C TRP A 51 -2.60 8.00 -8.39
N LYS A 52 -1.60 8.88 -8.49
CA LYS A 52 -1.40 9.94 -7.51
C LYS A 52 -2.31 11.12 -7.84
N ILE A 53 -3.10 11.57 -6.87
CA ILE A 53 -3.98 12.72 -7.05
C ILE A 53 -3.12 14.00 -7.11
N LEU A 54 -3.27 14.79 -8.17
CA LEU A 54 -2.69 16.13 -8.31
C LEU A 54 -3.69 17.16 -7.81
N ARG A 55 -3.32 17.85 -6.74
CA ARG A 55 -4.05 19.01 -6.22
C ARG A 55 -3.35 20.30 -6.64
N PRO A 56 -4.07 21.43 -6.76
CA PRO A 56 -3.48 22.70 -7.20
C PRO A 56 -2.30 23.19 -6.33
N ASP A 57 -2.27 22.80 -5.05
CA ASP A 57 -1.24 23.17 -4.08
C ASP A 57 -0.02 22.24 -4.06
N GLN A 58 -0.01 21.19 -4.89
CA GLN A 58 1.01 20.15 -4.87
C GLN A 58 1.76 20.05 -6.21
N PRO A 59 3.08 19.84 -6.19
CA PRO A 59 3.81 19.58 -7.43
C PRO A 59 3.37 18.22 -8.01
N ALA A 60 3.34 18.15 -9.33
CA ALA A 60 3.19 16.88 -10.04
C ALA A 60 4.34 15.92 -9.72
N VAL A 61 4.11 14.62 -9.92
CA VAL A 61 5.14 13.59 -9.86
C VAL A 61 6.29 13.98 -10.77
N SER A 62 7.51 13.96 -10.23
CA SER A 62 8.72 14.11 -11.03
C SER A 62 9.07 12.76 -11.65
N ALA A 63 8.82 12.62 -12.95
CA ALA A 63 9.23 11.46 -13.72
C ALA A 63 9.53 11.87 -15.18
N PRO A 64 10.44 11.16 -15.87
CA PRO A 64 10.74 11.40 -17.28
C PRO A 64 9.57 11.10 -18.21
N LEU A 65 8.64 10.23 -17.80
CA LEU A 65 7.42 9.92 -18.52
C LEU A 65 6.25 9.94 -17.52
N ILE A 66 5.20 10.72 -17.81
CA ILE A 66 4.03 10.87 -16.93
C ILE A 66 2.76 10.73 -17.77
N LEU A 67 1.87 9.84 -17.36
CA LEU A 67 0.50 9.76 -17.85
C LEU A 67 -0.39 10.60 -16.93
N TYR A 68 -0.94 11.69 -17.48
CA TYR A 68 -1.95 12.50 -16.84
C TYR A 68 -3.35 12.05 -17.26
N TRP A 69 -4.24 11.89 -16.29
CA TRP A 69 -5.67 11.68 -16.50
C TRP A 69 -6.44 12.90 -15.99
N PHE A 70 -7.22 13.50 -16.89
CA PHE A 70 -8.11 14.63 -16.64
C PHE A 70 -9.56 14.13 -16.69
N PRO A 71 -10.11 13.68 -15.56
CA PRO A 71 -11.50 13.26 -15.49
C PRO A 71 -12.47 14.43 -15.65
N ALA A 72 -13.68 14.14 -16.13
CA ALA A 72 -14.76 15.13 -16.21
C ALA A 72 -15.42 15.35 -14.85
N THR A 73 -15.64 14.27 -14.09
CA THR A 73 -16.32 14.29 -12.79
C THR A 73 -15.73 13.24 -11.85
N LYS A 74 -16.06 13.31 -10.56
CA LYS A 74 -15.66 12.27 -9.58
C LYS A 74 -16.35 10.94 -9.88
N GLU A 75 -17.58 10.98 -10.36
CA GLU A 75 -18.37 9.80 -10.70
C GLU A 75 -17.78 9.07 -11.92
N GLU A 76 -17.24 9.80 -12.89
CA GLU A 76 -16.53 9.20 -14.03
C GLU A 76 -15.27 8.47 -13.57
N VAL A 77 -14.52 9.01 -12.61
CA VAL A 77 -13.37 8.31 -12.01
C VAL A 77 -13.79 6.96 -11.44
N LYS A 78 -14.84 6.93 -10.60
CA LYS A 78 -15.32 5.70 -9.93
C LYS A 78 -15.68 4.58 -10.92
N GLY A 79 -16.19 4.93 -12.10
CA GLY A 79 -16.62 3.98 -13.14
C GLY A 79 -15.61 3.73 -14.27
N SER A 80 -14.39 4.27 -14.18
CA SER A 80 -13.41 4.22 -15.26
C SER A 80 -12.57 2.94 -15.24
N GLU A 81 -12.39 2.34 -16.41
CA GLU A 81 -11.46 1.22 -16.63
C GLU A 81 -10.00 1.62 -16.35
N LEU A 82 -9.67 2.92 -16.33
CA LEU A 82 -8.32 3.41 -16.01
C LEU A 82 -7.90 3.13 -14.56
N LEU A 83 -8.84 2.84 -13.67
CA LEU A 83 -8.51 2.43 -12.30
C LEU A 83 -7.91 1.02 -12.23
N SER A 84 -8.17 0.17 -13.23
CA SER A 84 -7.71 -1.21 -13.25
C SER A 84 -7.09 -1.61 -14.58
N SER A 85 -5.77 -1.77 -14.57
CA SER A 85 -5.02 -2.22 -15.75
C SER A 85 -3.67 -2.75 -15.33
N ARG A 86 -3.42 -4.04 -15.61
CA ARG A 86 -2.07 -4.61 -15.45
C ARG A 86 -1.04 -3.85 -16.29
N ALA A 87 -1.36 -3.47 -17.51
CA ALA A 87 -0.42 -2.80 -18.40
C ALA A 87 0.05 -1.47 -17.81
N LEU A 88 -0.87 -0.68 -17.27
CA LEU A 88 -0.54 0.58 -16.60
C LEU A 88 0.15 0.33 -15.25
N THR A 89 -0.27 -0.67 -14.45
CA THR A 89 0.46 -1.05 -13.23
C THR A 89 1.92 -1.42 -13.55
N MET A 90 2.18 -2.20 -14.61
CA MET A 90 3.55 -2.53 -15.04
C MET A 90 4.30 -1.32 -15.60
N ALA A 91 3.63 -0.40 -16.31
CA ALA A 91 4.27 0.85 -16.72
C ALA A 91 4.71 1.68 -15.50
N SER A 92 3.89 1.74 -14.45
CA SER A 92 4.24 2.46 -13.22
C SER A 92 5.41 1.83 -12.46
N SER A 93 5.59 0.51 -12.57
CA SER A 93 6.77 -0.17 -12.04
C SER A 93 8.05 0.22 -12.81
N GLN A 94 7.92 0.66 -14.05
CA GLN A 94 9.02 1.24 -14.86
C GLN A 94 9.20 2.76 -14.64
N CYS A 95 8.79 3.31 -13.49
CA CYS A 95 8.85 4.74 -13.21
C CYS A 95 8.04 5.64 -14.18
N VAL A 96 7.03 5.09 -14.86
CA VAL A 96 6.02 5.94 -15.53
C VAL A 96 5.13 6.55 -14.46
N GLY A 97 5.15 7.87 -14.33
CA GLY A 97 4.31 8.59 -13.36
C GLY A 97 2.84 8.47 -13.73
N MET A 98 2.00 8.09 -12.76
CA MET A 98 0.54 8.05 -12.92
C MET A 98 -0.06 9.21 -12.13
N GLN A 99 -0.64 10.18 -12.85
CA GLN A 99 -1.16 11.40 -12.24
C GLN A 99 -2.64 11.61 -12.58
N LEU A 100 -3.50 11.59 -11.57
CA LEU A 100 -4.92 11.91 -11.67
C LEU A 100 -5.13 13.37 -11.28
N VAL A 101 -5.58 14.21 -12.20
CA VAL A 101 -5.89 15.61 -11.92
C VAL A 101 -7.27 15.69 -11.26
N VAL A 102 -7.41 16.43 -10.16
CA VAL A 102 -8.71 16.60 -9.50
C VAL A 102 -9.70 17.27 -10.47
N PRO A 103 -10.92 16.74 -10.64
CA PRO A 103 -11.94 17.38 -11.47
C PRO A 103 -12.13 18.86 -11.09
N GLY A 104 -12.11 19.74 -12.08
CA GLY A 104 -12.29 21.18 -11.89
C GLY A 104 -11.02 22.00 -11.62
N ASP A 105 -9.82 21.40 -11.63
CA ASP A 105 -8.56 22.14 -11.56
C ASP A 105 -8.32 22.97 -12.84
N THR A 106 -8.79 24.22 -12.84
CA THR A 106 -8.72 25.12 -13.99
C THR A 106 -7.30 25.45 -14.43
N GLU A 107 -6.33 25.45 -13.52
CA GLU A 107 -4.94 25.76 -13.85
C GLU A 107 -4.33 24.64 -14.69
N SER A 108 -4.48 23.40 -14.23
CA SER A 108 -4.03 22.22 -14.98
C SER A 108 -4.76 22.09 -16.32
N LEU A 109 -6.08 22.31 -16.36
CA LEU A 109 -6.86 22.24 -17.60
C LEU A 109 -6.41 23.26 -18.65
N LYS A 110 -6.09 24.49 -18.21
CA LYS A 110 -5.57 25.54 -19.09
C LYS A 110 -4.15 25.24 -19.54
N LYS A 111 -3.27 24.83 -18.62
CA LYS A 111 -1.87 24.48 -18.90
C LYS A 111 -1.76 23.43 -20.00
N TRP A 112 -2.64 22.44 -19.96
CA TRP A 112 -2.59 21.30 -20.88
C TRP A 112 -3.57 21.41 -22.05
N GLU A 113 -4.36 22.48 -22.16
CA GLU A 113 -5.30 22.73 -23.27
C GLU A 113 -6.33 21.59 -23.45
N VAL A 114 -6.99 21.19 -22.35
CA VAL A 114 -7.98 20.08 -22.34
C VAL A 114 -9.34 20.45 -21.72
N ALA A 115 -9.58 21.73 -21.43
CA ALA A 115 -10.78 22.19 -20.72
C ALA A 115 -12.10 21.78 -21.42
N ASP A 116 -12.13 21.77 -22.76
CA ASP A 116 -13.27 21.44 -23.62
C ASP A 116 -13.26 19.97 -24.12
N LYS A 117 -12.32 19.15 -23.63
CA LYS A 117 -12.03 17.80 -24.16
C LYS A 117 -12.17 16.69 -23.12
N LEU A 118 -12.81 16.99 -21.99
CA LEU A 118 -12.92 16.07 -20.87
C LEU A 118 -13.93 14.93 -21.14
N PRO A 119 -13.67 13.70 -20.63
CA PRO A 119 -12.42 13.25 -20.02
C PRO A 119 -11.28 13.13 -21.05
N ALA A 120 -10.06 13.48 -20.63
CA ALA A 120 -8.86 13.44 -21.46
C ALA A 120 -7.70 12.72 -20.75
N ALA A 121 -6.76 12.17 -21.52
CA ALA A 121 -5.47 11.71 -21.01
C ALA A 121 -4.32 12.25 -21.87
N ILE A 122 -3.19 12.53 -21.24
CA ILE A 122 -2.00 13.04 -21.91
C ILE A 122 -0.78 12.26 -21.43
N LEU A 123 -0.02 11.71 -22.36
CA LEU A 123 1.31 11.21 -22.08
C LEU A 123 2.31 12.34 -22.30
N VAL A 124 3.06 12.65 -21.25
CA VAL A 124 4.06 13.73 -21.22
C VAL A 124 5.43 13.11 -21.03
N ALA A 125 6.34 13.41 -21.94
CA ALA A 125 7.71 12.94 -21.95
C ALA A 125 8.64 14.14 -21.80
N ASP A 126 9.49 14.12 -20.78
CA ASP A 126 10.49 15.17 -20.50
C ASP A 126 9.89 16.59 -20.47
N GLY A 127 8.66 16.70 -19.95
CA GLY A 127 7.91 17.97 -19.81
C GLY A 127 7.06 18.37 -21.03
N ALA A 128 7.13 17.63 -22.14
CA ALA A 128 6.36 17.91 -23.36
C ALA A 128 5.28 16.83 -23.65
N PRO A 129 4.06 17.20 -24.11
CA PRO A 129 3.08 16.23 -24.56
C PRO A 129 3.59 15.43 -25.77
N VAL A 130 3.51 14.10 -25.72
CA VAL A 130 3.80 13.21 -26.86
C VAL A 130 2.55 12.58 -27.47
N THR A 131 1.57 12.22 -26.64
CA THR A 131 0.31 11.62 -27.08
C THR A 131 -0.84 12.19 -26.27
N ARG A 132 -1.97 12.43 -26.93
CA ARG A 132 -3.21 12.90 -26.32
C ARG A 132 -4.34 11.94 -26.68
N TRP A 133 -5.16 11.59 -25.70
CA TRP A 133 -6.38 10.83 -25.89
C TRP A 133 -7.56 11.65 -25.41
N GLU A 134 -8.55 11.76 -26.26
CA GLU A 134 -9.78 12.51 -26.00
C GLU A 134 -10.93 11.52 -25.80
N SER A 135 -12.03 12.03 -25.26
CA SER A 135 -13.23 11.25 -24.97
C SER A 135 -13.85 10.64 -26.24
N GLU A 136 -14.20 9.35 -26.17
CA GLU A 136 -15.06 8.68 -27.13
C GLU A 136 -16.36 8.29 -26.42
N ASN A 137 -17.48 8.96 -26.77
CA ASN A 137 -18.79 8.77 -26.13
C ASN A 137 -18.76 8.99 -24.60
N GLY A 138 -18.04 10.03 -24.15
CA GLY A 138 -17.97 10.38 -22.73
C GLY A 138 -16.99 9.53 -21.92
N LYS A 139 -16.19 8.65 -22.55
CA LYS A 139 -15.22 7.77 -21.88
C LYS A 139 -13.89 7.71 -22.60
N LEU A 140 -12.82 7.53 -21.82
CA LEU A 140 -11.51 7.18 -22.37
C LEU A 140 -11.44 5.67 -22.66
N ARG A 141 -10.82 5.30 -23.78
CA ARG A 141 -10.65 3.89 -24.17
C ARG A 141 -9.33 3.36 -23.59
N LEU A 142 -9.40 2.51 -22.56
CA LEU A 142 -8.21 1.96 -21.88
C LEU A 142 -7.20 1.38 -22.87
N GLY A 143 -7.63 0.51 -23.80
CA GLY A 143 -6.72 -0.12 -24.75
C GLY A 143 -5.93 0.85 -25.63
N LYS A 144 -6.51 1.99 -26.02
CA LYS A 144 -5.80 3.04 -26.80
C LYS A 144 -4.71 3.72 -25.97
N ILE A 145 -4.96 3.90 -24.68
CA ILE A 145 -4.01 4.49 -23.74
C ILE A 145 -2.87 3.49 -23.47
N GLU A 146 -3.20 2.23 -23.18
CA GLU A 146 -2.22 1.15 -23.00
C GLU A 146 -1.29 1.02 -24.21
N ASP A 147 -1.85 1.02 -25.42
CA ASP A 147 -1.07 0.89 -26.65
C ASP A 147 -0.12 2.05 -26.88
N GLY A 148 -0.56 3.30 -26.64
CA GLY A 148 0.33 4.44 -26.83
C GLY A 148 1.39 4.60 -25.73
N VAL A 149 1.10 4.22 -24.48
CA VAL A 149 2.14 4.11 -23.43
C VAL A 149 3.17 3.05 -23.82
N ARG A 150 2.73 1.87 -24.26
CA ARG A 150 3.64 0.80 -24.73
C ARG A 150 4.48 1.25 -25.94
N ALA A 151 3.87 1.97 -26.88
CA ALA A 151 4.56 2.48 -28.06
C ALA A 151 5.67 3.47 -27.69
N GLU A 152 5.40 4.41 -26.77
CA GLU A 152 6.40 5.37 -26.30
C GLU A 152 7.54 4.69 -25.54
N LEU A 153 7.24 3.74 -24.64
CA LEU A 153 8.28 2.95 -23.96
C LEU A 153 9.16 2.20 -24.96
N LYS A 154 8.57 1.62 -26.00
CA LYS A 154 9.32 0.95 -27.08
C LYS A 154 10.18 1.91 -27.89
N ASN A 155 9.68 3.11 -28.19
CA ASN A 155 10.45 4.14 -28.89
C ASN A 155 11.69 4.56 -28.09
N ARG A 156 11.52 4.74 -26.77
CA ARG A 156 12.62 5.03 -25.85
C ARG A 156 13.62 3.88 -25.78
N ASP A 157 13.14 2.63 -25.66
CA ASP A 157 14.00 1.45 -25.66
C ASP A 157 14.90 1.38 -26.91
N ASN A 158 14.32 1.63 -28.10
CA ASN A 158 15.06 1.68 -29.36
C ASN A 158 16.07 2.83 -29.43
N ALA A 159 15.76 3.99 -28.83
CA ALA A 159 16.69 5.12 -28.76
C ALA A 159 17.89 4.78 -27.85
N LEU A 160 17.64 4.11 -26.73
CA LEU A 160 18.68 3.65 -25.81
C LEU A 160 19.58 2.58 -26.44
N ASP A 161 19.05 1.70 -27.29
CA ASP A 161 19.89 0.76 -28.06
C ASP A 161 20.90 1.49 -28.95
N LYS A 162 20.45 2.51 -29.68
CA LYS A 162 21.34 3.34 -30.51
C LYS A 162 22.42 4.02 -29.67
N MET A 163 22.07 4.48 -28.47
CA MET A 163 23.04 5.09 -27.54
C MET A 163 24.05 4.07 -27.02
N LEU A 164 23.63 2.84 -26.71
CA LEU A 164 24.53 1.76 -26.30
C LEU A 164 25.52 1.40 -27.42
N ASP A 165 25.05 1.33 -28.66
CA ASP A 165 25.88 1.04 -29.84
C ASP A 165 26.88 2.18 -30.12
N ASP A 166 26.43 3.43 -30.04
CA ASP A 166 27.29 4.62 -30.17
C ASP A 166 28.37 4.68 -29.08
N ALA A 167 27.99 4.47 -27.81
CA ALA A 167 28.93 4.43 -26.69
C ALA A 167 29.98 3.33 -26.89
N LYS A 168 29.55 2.14 -27.33
CA LYS A 168 30.43 1.01 -27.60
C LYS A 168 31.45 1.30 -28.69
N ALA A 169 31.05 2.01 -29.75
CA ALA A 169 31.96 2.41 -30.82
C ALA A 169 33.02 3.41 -30.35
N LYS A 170 32.69 4.23 -29.35
CA LYS A 170 33.57 5.27 -28.80
C LYS A 170 34.59 4.75 -27.77
N GLU A 171 34.35 3.61 -27.11
CA GLU A 171 35.16 3.15 -25.95
C GLU A 171 36.68 3.22 -26.12
N LYS A 172 37.21 2.96 -27.32
CA LYS A 172 38.66 2.98 -27.60
C LYS A 172 39.19 4.33 -28.06
N ALA A 173 38.36 5.12 -28.74
CA ALA A 173 38.75 6.36 -29.39
C ALA A 173 38.45 7.60 -28.54
N ASP A 174 37.42 7.52 -27.70
CA ASP A 174 36.89 8.57 -26.85
C ASP A 174 36.28 7.91 -25.59
N HIS A 175 37.15 7.62 -24.62
CA HIS A 175 36.76 6.94 -23.38
C HIS A 175 35.75 7.78 -22.59
N ASP A 176 36.03 9.06 -22.39
CA ASP A 176 35.16 9.98 -21.64
C ASP A 176 33.79 10.15 -22.31
N GLY A 177 33.76 10.27 -23.65
CA GLY A 177 32.51 10.32 -24.40
C GLY A 177 31.70 9.03 -24.31
N ALA A 178 32.35 7.87 -24.32
CA ALA A 178 31.68 6.59 -24.10
C ALA A 178 31.07 6.49 -22.70
N VAL A 179 31.83 6.86 -21.66
CA VAL A 179 31.35 6.92 -20.28
C VAL A 179 30.14 7.84 -20.16
N ALA A 180 30.21 9.05 -20.73
CA ALA A 180 29.11 10.01 -20.69
C ALA A 180 27.84 9.47 -21.37
N THR A 181 27.96 8.79 -22.52
CA THR A 181 26.79 8.19 -23.19
C THR A 181 26.21 7.02 -22.39
N TYR A 182 27.05 6.14 -21.83
CA TYR A 182 26.56 5.06 -20.96
C TYR A 182 25.88 5.61 -19.69
N GLN A 183 26.39 6.69 -19.11
CA GLN A 183 25.75 7.35 -17.97
C GLN A 183 24.34 7.83 -18.31
N LYS A 184 24.13 8.42 -19.50
CA LYS A 184 22.78 8.83 -19.95
C LYS A 184 21.82 7.65 -20.14
N VAL A 185 22.32 6.49 -20.56
CA VAL A 185 21.51 5.26 -20.61
C VAL A 185 21.19 4.77 -19.20
N TRP A 186 22.18 4.80 -18.31
CA TRP A 186 22.02 4.44 -16.90
C TRP A 186 21.03 5.35 -16.15
N ASP A 187 20.99 6.64 -16.47
CA ASP A 187 20.04 7.57 -15.85
C ASP A 187 18.59 7.22 -16.17
N GLN A 188 18.34 6.47 -17.26
CA GLN A 188 17.03 5.97 -17.67
C GLN A 188 16.76 4.51 -17.27
N ARG A 189 17.61 3.91 -16.43
CA ARG A 189 17.52 2.49 -16.05
C ARG A 189 16.18 2.06 -15.45
N CYS A 190 15.44 2.94 -14.78
CA CYS A 190 14.14 2.55 -14.25
C CYS A 190 13.09 2.33 -15.36
N LEU A 191 13.07 3.23 -16.36
CA LEU A 191 12.21 3.10 -17.56
C LEU A 191 12.60 1.89 -18.41
N ALA A 192 13.91 1.65 -18.55
CA ALA A 192 14.46 0.59 -19.39
C ALA A 192 15.46 -0.30 -18.62
N PRO A 193 14.99 -1.18 -17.71
CA PRO A 193 15.87 -1.95 -16.82
C PRO A 193 16.91 -2.78 -17.54
N LYS A 194 16.53 -3.42 -18.65
CA LYS A 194 17.44 -4.19 -19.50
C LYS A 194 18.60 -3.34 -20.05
N LYS A 195 18.31 -2.11 -20.51
CA LYS A 195 19.34 -1.19 -21.03
C LYS A 195 20.19 -0.63 -19.89
N GLY A 196 19.57 -0.35 -18.75
CA GLY A 196 20.26 0.03 -17.51
C GLY A 196 21.31 -1.01 -17.09
N ARG A 197 20.95 -2.30 -17.07
CA ARG A 197 21.90 -3.39 -16.76
C ARG A 197 23.05 -3.48 -17.78
N ALA A 198 22.76 -3.26 -19.06
CA ALA A 198 23.78 -3.22 -20.11
C ALA A 198 24.76 -2.05 -19.91
N ALA A 199 24.24 -0.86 -19.62
CA ALA A 199 25.03 0.33 -19.32
C ALA A 199 25.86 0.15 -18.04
N GLN A 200 25.28 -0.40 -16.98
CA GLN A 200 26.00 -0.70 -15.73
C GLN A 200 27.22 -1.58 -15.99
N LYS A 201 27.05 -2.69 -16.70
CA LYS A 201 28.14 -3.61 -17.04
C LYS A 201 29.24 -2.92 -17.86
N ALA A 202 28.85 -2.06 -18.81
CA ALA A 202 29.79 -1.30 -19.61
C ALA A 202 30.57 -0.26 -18.78
N LEU A 203 29.86 0.52 -17.95
CA LEU A 203 30.46 1.50 -17.03
C LEU A 203 31.47 0.84 -16.09
N THR A 204 31.12 -0.29 -15.47
CA THR A 204 32.04 -1.02 -14.59
C THR A 204 33.32 -1.43 -15.32
N ARG A 205 33.21 -1.89 -16.57
CA ARG A 205 34.38 -2.21 -17.41
C ARG A 205 35.24 -0.99 -17.73
N LEU A 206 34.64 0.19 -17.82
CA LEU A 206 35.32 1.46 -18.03
C LEU A 206 35.84 2.12 -16.74
N GLY A 207 35.67 1.47 -15.59
CA GLY A 207 36.15 1.95 -14.29
C GLY A 207 35.15 2.79 -13.50
N VAL A 208 33.90 2.90 -13.95
CA VAL A 208 32.83 3.65 -13.28
C VAL A 208 31.83 2.69 -12.65
N ASN A 209 31.69 2.74 -11.33
CA ASN A 209 30.75 1.88 -10.62
C ASN A 209 29.43 2.61 -10.37
N VAL A 210 28.35 2.03 -10.87
CA VAL A 210 26.98 2.51 -10.64
C VAL A 210 26.15 1.36 -10.07
N THR A 211 25.25 1.69 -9.15
CA THR A 211 24.40 0.69 -8.46
C THR A 211 23.00 1.21 -8.28
N ASP A 212 22.03 0.31 -8.39
CA ASP A 212 20.64 0.55 -8.05
C ASP A 212 20.07 -0.73 -7.46
N ALA A 213 19.66 -0.70 -6.19
CA ALA A 213 19.15 -1.86 -5.48
C ALA A 213 17.74 -2.26 -5.94
N GLU A 214 17.02 -1.35 -6.59
CA GLU A 214 15.66 -1.57 -7.07
C GLU A 214 15.63 -2.03 -8.53
N LEU A 215 16.76 -1.97 -9.25
CA LEU A 215 16.85 -2.39 -10.64
C LEU A 215 16.61 -3.89 -10.77
N ARG A 216 15.44 -4.26 -11.29
CA ARG A 216 15.06 -5.67 -11.47
C ARG A 216 16.01 -6.42 -12.40
N LEU A 217 16.15 -7.73 -12.20
CA LEU A 217 16.96 -8.61 -13.04
C LEU A 217 16.18 -9.20 -14.22
N THR A 218 14.89 -9.40 -14.03
CA THR A 218 13.95 -9.97 -15.00
C THR A 218 12.88 -8.93 -15.29
N ASP A 219 12.52 -8.80 -16.57
CA ASP A 219 11.47 -7.89 -17.02
C ASP A 219 10.15 -8.68 -17.20
N PRO A 220 8.99 -8.11 -16.81
CA PRO A 220 7.69 -8.73 -16.98
C PRO A 220 7.31 -8.81 -18.46
N VAL A 221 6.45 -9.76 -18.79
CA VAL A 221 5.97 -9.94 -20.16
C VAL A 221 4.73 -9.05 -20.36
N ASP A 222 4.83 -8.08 -21.28
CA ASP A 222 3.90 -6.95 -21.45
C ASP A 222 2.96 -7.08 -22.67
N THR A 223 2.77 -8.32 -23.16
CA THR A 223 1.88 -8.58 -24.30
C THR A 223 0.41 -8.53 -23.89
N PRO A 224 -0.53 -8.17 -24.80
CA PRO A 224 -1.96 -8.20 -24.52
C PRO A 224 -2.45 -9.56 -23.99
N ALA A 225 -1.96 -10.67 -24.58
CA ALA A 225 -2.30 -12.03 -24.16
C ALA A 225 -1.78 -12.35 -22.74
N MET A 226 -0.57 -11.91 -22.40
CA MET A 226 -0.06 -12.07 -21.03
C MET A 226 -0.86 -11.22 -20.04
N ASN A 227 -1.19 -9.99 -20.41
CA ASN A 227 -1.97 -9.09 -19.56
C ASN A 227 -3.33 -9.68 -19.21
N GLN A 228 -4.04 -10.22 -20.21
CA GLN A 228 -5.30 -10.91 -20.01
C GLN A 228 -5.12 -12.12 -19.08
N ARG A 229 -4.18 -13.02 -19.38
CA ARG A 229 -3.93 -14.23 -18.59
C ARG A 229 -3.61 -13.92 -17.12
N MET A 230 -2.77 -12.94 -16.87
CA MET A 230 -2.40 -12.53 -15.51
C MET A 230 -3.57 -11.88 -14.77
N THR A 231 -4.36 -11.05 -15.45
CA THR A 231 -5.55 -10.41 -14.89
C THR A 231 -6.59 -11.46 -14.47
N GLU A 232 -6.87 -12.44 -15.33
CA GLU A 232 -7.78 -13.55 -15.03
C GLU A 232 -7.29 -14.39 -13.84
N ALA A 233 -6.00 -14.74 -13.81
CA ALA A 233 -5.41 -15.51 -12.72
C ALA A 233 -5.50 -14.78 -11.38
N MET A 234 -5.15 -13.49 -11.36
CA MET A 234 -5.17 -12.70 -10.14
C MET A 234 -6.59 -12.38 -9.66
N ASN A 235 -7.53 -12.08 -10.55
CA ASN A 235 -8.93 -11.86 -10.18
C ASN A 235 -9.58 -13.15 -9.64
N SER A 236 -9.22 -14.32 -10.18
CA SER A 236 -9.65 -15.61 -9.64
C SER A 236 -9.12 -15.86 -8.23
N ALA A 237 -7.84 -15.57 -8.00
CA ALA A 237 -7.21 -15.68 -6.68
C ALA A 237 -7.85 -14.72 -5.67
N PHE A 238 -8.06 -13.46 -6.06
CA PHE A 238 -8.68 -12.46 -5.21
C PHE A 238 -10.13 -12.78 -4.90
N LYS A 239 -10.89 -13.29 -5.86
CA LYS A 239 -12.25 -13.78 -5.62
C LYS A 239 -12.29 -14.91 -4.58
N ALA A 240 -11.29 -15.80 -4.56
CA ALA A 240 -11.20 -16.83 -3.53
C ALA A 240 -10.89 -16.23 -2.14
N GLU A 241 -10.04 -15.20 -2.06
CA GLU A 241 -9.77 -14.47 -0.81
C GLU A 241 -11.01 -13.74 -0.29
N LEU A 242 -11.75 -13.05 -1.16
CA LEU A 242 -13.01 -12.39 -0.82
C LEU A 242 -14.10 -13.37 -0.38
N ALA A 243 -14.05 -14.61 -0.88
CA ALA A 243 -14.90 -15.71 -0.45
C ALA A 243 -14.37 -16.41 0.83
N GLU A 244 -13.30 -15.87 1.43
CA GLU A 244 -12.62 -16.37 2.63
C GLU A 244 -12.08 -17.80 2.50
N ASP A 245 -11.89 -18.28 1.26
CA ASP A 245 -11.21 -19.54 0.94
C ASP A 245 -9.71 -19.29 0.81
N TYR A 246 -9.06 -19.00 1.95
CA TYR A 246 -7.66 -18.62 1.99
C TYR A 246 -6.70 -19.72 1.51
N ALA A 247 -7.07 -21.00 1.68
CA ALA A 247 -6.29 -22.11 1.17
C ALA A 247 -6.27 -22.10 -0.36
N LYS A 248 -7.43 -21.92 -0.99
CA LYS A 248 -7.53 -21.77 -2.44
C LYS A 248 -6.87 -20.48 -2.92
N ALA A 249 -7.12 -19.34 -2.27
CA ALA A 249 -6.50 -18.06 -2.60
C ALA A 249 -4.97 -18.17 -2.60
N ARG A 250 -4.37 -18.75 -1.55
CA ARG A 250 -2.94 -19.04 -1.47
C ARG A 250 -2.46 -19.85 -2.67
N SER A 251 -3.15 -20.94 -2.99
CA SER A 251 -2.77 -21.81 -4.12
C SER A 251 -2.81 -21.06 -5.46
N LEU A 252 -3.82 -20.20 -5.66
CA LEU A 252 -4.01 -19.44 -6.88
C LEU A 252 -3.00 -18.30 -7.00
N TYR A 253 -2.69 -17.57 -5.91
CA TYR A 253 -1.63 -16.55 -5.93
C TYR A 253 -0.25 -17.17 -6.18
N ILE A 254 0.06 -18.34 -5.60
CA ILE A 254 1.29 -19.08 -5.91
C ILE A 254 1.33 -19.53 -7.37
N ALA A 255 0.19 -19.90 -7.96
CA ALA A 255 0.13 -20.23 -9.38
C ALA A 255 0.34 -18.97 -10.25
N ALA A 256 -0.29 -17.85 -9.89
CA ALA A 256 -0.16 -16.58 -10.60
C ALA A 256 1.29 -16.04 -10.57
N SER A 257 1.99 -16.14 -9.44
CA SER A 257 3.39 -15.73 -9.33
C SER A 257 4.36 -16.53 -10.22
N LYS A 258 3.94 -17.69 -10.71
CA LYS A 258 4.72 -18.51 -11.66
C LYS A 258 4.42 -18.18 -13.13
N ILE A 259 3.29 -17.51 -13.42
CA ILE A 259 2.94 -17.13 -14.80
C ILE A 259 3.86 -16.00 -15.28
N ASP A 260 4.06 -14.98 -14.43
CA ASP A 260 5.06 -13.93 -14.63
C ASP A 260 5.81 -13.65 -13.32
N PRO A 261 6.99 -14.24 -13.11
CA PRO A 261 7.78 -14.06 -11.89
C PRO A 261 8.31 -12.63 -11.67
N ALA A 262 8.26 -11.76 -12.69
CA ALA A 262 8.67 -10.37 -12.56
C ALA A 262 7.48 -9.45 -12.19
N ASP A 263 6.27 -9.99 -12.08
CA ASP A 263 5.09 -9.24 -11.65
C ASP A 263 5.06 -9.11 -10.11
N PRO A 264 5.09 -7.88 -9.54
CA PRO A 264 5.06 -7.67 -8.09
C PRO A 264 3.69 -7.96 -7.46
N VAL A 265 2.60 -7.94 -8.23
CA VAL A 265 1.23 -7.97 -7.69
C VAL A 265 0.91 -9.30 -6.99
N PRO A 266 1.22 -10.49 -7.56
CA PRO A 266 1.05 -11.76 -6.82
C PRO A 266 1.76 -11.79 -5.46
N GLN A 267 2.97 -11.23 -5.37
CA GLN A 267 3.73 -11.21 -4.11
C GLN A 267 3.10 -10.23 -3.10
N ARG A 268 2.51 -9.12 -3.55
CA ARG A 268 1.77 -8.19 -2.69
C ARG A 268 0.62 -8.90 -1.97
N PHE A 269 -0.21 -9.60 -2.73
CA PHE A 269 -1.34 -10.35 -2.20
C PHE A 269 -0.90 -11.52 -1.31
N LEU A 270 0.15 -12.27 -1.68
CA LEU A 270 0.69 -13.34 -0.83
C LEU A 270 1.23 -12.82 0.50
N GLY A 271 1.96 -11.70 0.48
CA GLY A 271 2.51 -11.09 1.68
C GLY A 271 1.41 -10.65 2.65
N GLU A 272 0.36 -10.01 2.12
CA GLU A 272 -0.81 -9.61 2.93
C GLU A 272 -1.59 -10.84 3.42
N LEU A 273 -1.82 -11.85 2.59
CA LEU A 273 -2.46 -13.10 2.99
C LEU A 273 -1.72 -13.76 4.16
N TYR A 274 -0.38 -13.85 4.08
CA TYR A 274 0.44 -14.42 5.15
C TYR A 274 0.43 -13.58 6.42
N ARG A 275 0.51 -12.26 6.30
CA ARG A 275 0.59 -11.36 7.45
C ARG A 275 -0.75 -11.21 8.17
N HIS A 276 -1.84 -11.13 7.41
CA HIS A 276 -3.16 -10.75 7.89
C HIS A 276 -4.06 -11.96 8.14
N HIS A 277 -4.14 -12.90 7.20
CA HIS A 277 -5.13 -13.97 7.27
C HIS A 277 -4.59 -15.25 7.91
N THR A 278 -3.37 -15.68 7.59
CA THR A 278 -2.85 -16.99 8.05
C THR A 278 -1.88 -16.91 9.22
N GLY A 279 -1.42 -15.71 9.60
CA GLY A 279 -0.46 -15.53 10.69
C GLY A 279 0.96 -16.03 10.39
N GLU A 280 1.27 -16.36 9.14
CA GLU A 280 2.59 -16.87 8.70
C GLU A 280 3.61 -15.72 8.55
N TRP A 281 3.93 -15.03 9.65
CA TRP A 281 4.73 -13.80 9.64
C TRP A 281 6.13 -13.98 9.03
N THR A 282 6.78 -15.13 9.23
CA THR A 282 8.08 -15.40 8.60
C THR A 282 7.97 -15.40 7.07
N LEU A 283 6.92 -16.03 6.52
CA LEU A 283 6.67 -16.02 5.08
C LEU A 283 6.33 -14.61 4.59
N ALA A 284 5.45 -13.90 5.30
CA ALA A 284 5.10 -12.51 4.96
C ALA A 284 6.35 -11.62 4.84
N LYS A 285 7.26 -11.69 5.82
CA LYS A 285 8.51 -10.91 5.83
C LYS A 285 9.39 -11.24 4.63
N GLN A 286 9.54 -12.52 4.32
CA GLN A 286 10.33 -12.97 3.16
C GLN A 286 9.70 -12.53 1.84
N THR A 287 8.38 -12.66 1.72
CA THR A 287 7.62 -12.26 0.53
C THR A 287 7.71 -10.75 0.29
N PHE A 288 7.49 -9.92 1.31
CA PHE A 288 7.63 -8.46 1.16
C PHE A 288 9.07 -8.02 0.87
N ALA A 289 10.06 -8.64 1.53
CA ALA A 289 11.47 -8.36 1.25
C ALA A 289 11.82 -8.71 -0.20
N HIS A 290 11.32 -9.83 -0.72
CA HIS A 290 11.49 -10.20 -2.12
C HIS A 290 10.81 -9.21 -3.06
N LEU A 291 9.56 -8.84 -2.80
CA LEU A 291 8.80 -7.87 -3.61
C LEU A 291 9.58 -6.56 -3.82
N LEU A 292 10.24 -6.05 -2.77
CA LEU A 292 11.01 -4.81 -2.83
C LEU A 292 12.25 -4.89 -3.75
N THR A 293 12.68 -6.10 -4.14
CA THR A 293 13.81 -6.32 -5.08
C THR A 293 13.39 -6.40 -6.55
N MET A 294 12.09 -6.35 -6.84
CA MET A 294 11.55 -6.62 -8.18
C MET A 294 11.20 -5.36 -8.97
N GLN A 295 11.67 -4.20 -8.54
CA GLN A 295 11.21 -2.90 -9.04
C GLN A 295 9.67 -2.80 -9.00
N PRO A 296 9.06 -2.91 -7.80
CA PRO A 296 7.60 -2.97 -7.66
C PRO A 296 6.92 -1.67 -8.08
N ASP A 297 5.66 -1.74 -8.50
CA ASP A 297 4.83 -0.55 -8.67
C ASP A 297 4.67 0.21 -7.33
N PRO A 298 4.39 1.53 -7.36
CA PRO A 298 4.26 2.35 -6.15
C PRO A 298 3.30 1.78 -5.09
N LEU A 299 2.15 1.22 -5.51
CA LEU A 299 1.18 0.65 -4.59
C LEU A 299 1.75 -0.59 -3.90
N SER A 300 2.30 -1.53 -4.68
CA SER A 300 2.92 -2.74 -4.12
C SER A 300 4.11 -2.45 -3.20
N LYS A 301 4.93 -1.45 -3.55
CA LYS A 301 6.02 -0.98 -2.69
C LYS A 301 5.50 -0.42 -1.38
N ALA A 302 4.49 0.45 -1.43
CA ALA A 302 3.90 1.05 -0.23
C ALA A 302 3.26 0.00 0.68
N VAL A 303 2.55 -0.99 0.11
CA VAL A 303 1.95 -2.10 0.88
C VAL A 303 3.03 -2.95 1.54
N ALA A 304 4.10 -3.31 0.84
CA ALA A 304 5.19 -4.09 1.42
C ALA A 304 5.91 -3.35 2.55
N LEU A 305 6.18 -2.05 2.38
CA LEU A 305 6.76 -1.20 3.42
C LEU A 305 5.83 -1.09 4.64
N HIS A 306 4.52 -0.95 4.42
CA HIS A 306 3.52 -0.97 5.47
C HIS A 306 3.48 -2.31 6.21
N GLY A 307 3.40 -3.43 5.49
CA GLY A 307 3.38 -4.76 6.08
C GLY A 307 4.62 -5.02 6.94
N LEU A 308 5.81 -4.71 6.42
CA LEU A 308 7.08 -4.79 7.16
C LEU A 308 7.11 -3.84 8.37
N GLY A 309 6.59 -2.62 8.22
CA GLY A 309 6.47 -1.65 9.30
C GLY A 309 5.62 -2.18 10.45
N LYS A 310 4.42 -2.67 10.16
CA LYS A 310 3.50 -3.26 11.17
C LYS A 310 4.18 -4.41 11.91
N MET A 311 4.78 -5.35 11.17
CA MET A 311 5.48 -6.49 11.76
C MET A 311 6.68 -6.07 12.62
N THR A 312 7.39 -5.01 12.22
CA THR A 312 8.55 -4.50 12.97
C THR A 312 8.11 -3.84 14.28
N ILE A 313 6.99 -3.10 14.30
CA ILE A 313 6.40 -2.57 15.53
C ILE A 313 5.98 -3.72 16.47
N HIS A 314 5.29 -4.74 15.95
CA HIS A 314 4.91 -5.91 16.77
C HIS A 314 6.11 -6.66 17.36
N MET A 315 7.28 -6.62 16.69
CA MET A 315 8.54 -7.17 17.21
C MET A 315 9.24 -6.26 18.23
N GLY A 316 8.68 -5.10 18.55
CA GLY A 316 9.17 -4.17 19.56
C GLY A 316 10.05 -3.01 19.04
N ASP A 317 10.44 -3.02 17.76
CA ASP A 317 11.25 -1.94 17.16
C ASP A 317 10.36 -0.86 16.54
N SER A 318 9.69 -0.10 17.41
CA SER A 318 8.71 0.91 17.00
C SER A 318 9.33 2.01 16.12
N ALA A 319 10.55 2.45 16.43
CA ALA A 319 11.22 3.52 15.68
C ALA A 319 11.47 3.11 14.21
N LYS A 320 11.97 1.89 13.99
CA LYS A 320 12.15 1.35 12.65
C LYS A 320 10.82 1.11 11.94
N GLY A 321 9.82 0.60 12.66
CA GLY A 321 8.48 0.38 12.11
C GLY A 321 7.80 1.67 11.64
N LEU A 322 7.91 2.76 12.42
CA LEU A 322 7.44 4.09 12.03
C LEU A 322 8.16 4.62 10.79
N SER A 323 9.48 4.47 10.71
CA SER A 323 10.24 4.87 9.52
C SER A 323 9.76 4.13 8.27
N LEU A 324 9.39 2.84 8.40
CA LEU A 324 8.82 2.08 7.28
C LEU A 324 7.41 2.57 6.90
N PHE A 325 6.57 2.97 7.86
CA PHE A 325 5.30 3.63 7.57
C PHE A 325 5.47 4.98 6.86
N GLU A 326 6.43 5.79 7.29
CA GLU A 326 6.76 7.06 6.63
C GLU A 326 7.23 6.84 5.19
N GLN A 327 8.11 5.85 4.96
CA GLN A 327 8.51 5.47 3.61
C GLN A 327 7.31 5.00 2.77
N SER A 328 6.41 4.18 3.35
CA SER A 328 5.19 3.70 2.68
C SER A 328 4.34 4.85 2.15
N ILE A 329 3.96 5.82 3.00
CA ILE A 329 3.08 6.95 2.61
C ILE A 329 3.76 7.93 1.66
N ASN A 330 5.10 8.04 1.70
CA ASN A 330 5.87 8.87 0.78
C ASN A 330 5.91 8.26 -0.63
N VAL A 331 5.93 6.93 -0.73
CA VAL A 331 5.84 6.22 -2.01
C VAL A 331 4.44 6.32 -2.58
N TYR A 332 3.43 5.89 -1.81
CA TYR A 332 2.04 5.95 -2.21
C TYR A 332 1.15 6.06 -0.96
N PRO A 333 0.30 7.10 -0.84
CA PRO A 333 -0.56 7.27 0.33
C PRO A 333 -1.58 6.13 0.46
N LEU A 334 -1.56 5.44 1.61
CA LEU A 334 -2.51 4.38 1.94
C LEU A 334 -3.33 4.78 3.15
N ALA A 335 -4.67 4.70 3.04
CA ALA A 335 -5.56 4.93 4.18
C ALA A 335 -5.23 3.97 5.33
N LEU A 336 -4.95 2.70 5.02
CA LEU A 336 -4.54 1.69 6.00
C LEU A 336 -3.26 2.08 6.77
N THR A 337 -2.27 2.68 6.12
CA THR A 337 -1.04 3.12 6.79
C THR A 337 -1.32 4.31 7.70
N TYR A 338 -2.18 5.26 7.29
CA TYR A 338 -2.61 6.35 8.17
C TYR A 338 -3.42 5.85 9.37
N ARG A 339 -4.33 4.87 9.19
CA ARG A 339 -5.02 4.23 10.31
C ARG A 339 -4.02 3.62 11.30
N ASN A 340 -3.04 2.87 10.83
CA ASN A 340 -2.06 2.25 11.73
C ASN A 340 -1.12 3.27 12.41
N LEU A 341 -0.77 4.37 11.74
CA LEU A 341 -0.09 5.50 12.37
C LEU A 341 -0.96 6.12 13.47
N ALA A 342 -2.26 6.28 13.23
CA ALA A 342 -3.18 6.76 14.26
C ALA A 342 -3.24 5.81 15.46
N VAL A 343 -3.36 4.50 15.25
CA VAL A 343 -3.32 3.49 16.33
C VAL A 343 -2.06 3.64 17.16
N TYR A 344 -0.90 3.72 16.51
CA TYR A 344 0.37 3.89 17.20
C TYR A 344 0.41 5.17 18.04
N TRP A 345 0.07 6.33 17.47
CA TRP A 345 0.11 7.58 18.23
C TRP A 345 -0.94 7.64 19.35
N ASN A 346 -2.03 6.90 19.20
CA ASN A 346 -3.04 6.74 20.23
C ASN A 346 -2.53 5.88 21.41
N SER A 347 -1.82 4.78 21.13
CA SER A 347 -1.19 3.98 22.19
C SER A 347 -0.13 4.77 22.96
N GLU A 348 0.58 5.68 22.27
CA GLU A 348 1.50 6.64 22.88
C GLU A 348 0.80 7.81 23.59
N ARG A 349 -0.54 7.83 23.63
CA ARG A 349 -1.38 8.88 24.23
C ARG A 349 -1.18 10.27 23.62
N VAL A 350 -0.69 10.35 22.39
CA VAL A 350 -0.52 11.60 21.63
C VAL A 350 -1.74 11.82 20.73
N ARG A 351 -2.86 12.21 21.36
CA ARG A 351 -4.19 12.29 20.72
C ARG A 351 -4.23 13.18 19.48
N ASP A 352 -3.60 14.36 19.53
CA ASP A 352 -3.63 15.30 18.40
C ASP A 352 -2.99 14.71 17.13
N LYS A 353 -1.92 13.92 17.29
CA LYS A 353 -1.30 13.22 16.16
C LYS A 353 -2.19 12.10 15.64
N ALA A 354 -2.79 11.32 16.54
CA ALA A 354 -3.68 10.24 16.16
C ALA A 354 -4.86 10.78 15.34
N GLU A 355 -5.52 11.83 15.82
CA GLU A 355 -6.62 12.51 15.12
C GLU A 355 -6.18 13.05 13.75
N ALA A 356 -5.00 13.68 13.67
CA ALA A 356 -4.49 14.17 12.38
C ALA A 356 -4.31 13.04 11.35
N TYR A 357 -3.90 11.84 11.77
CA TYR A 357 -3.80 10.68 10.88
C TYR A 357 -5.15 10.05 10.55
N VAL A 358 -6.11 10.03 11.49
CA VAL A 358 -7.50 9.64 11.21
C VAL A 358 -8.09 10.52 10.09
N GLN A 359 -7.91 11.84 10.19
CA GLN A 359 -8.38 12.77 9.18
C GLN A 359 -7.71 12.55 7.81
N LYS A 360 -6.42 12.18 7.78
CA LYS A 360 -5.75 11.80 6.52
C LYS A 360 -6.30 10.51 5.91
N ALA A 361 -6.63 9.50 6.72
CA ALA A 361 -7.24 8.27 6.23
C ALA A 361 -8.63 8.56 5.61
N LEU A 362 -9.48 9.31 6.32
CA LEU A 362 -10.79 9.75 5.81
C LEU A 362 -10.68 10.62 4.56
N ALA A 363 -9.70 11.52 4.48
CA ALA A 363 -9.52 12.37 3.31
C ALA A 363 -9.03 11.62 2.07
N LEU A 364 -8.36 10.48 2.23
CA LEU A 364 -8.01 9.60 1.11
C LEU A 364 -9.23 8.85 0.60
N ASP A 365 -10.06 8.36 1.52
CA ASP A 365 -11.20 7.55 1.18
C ASP A 365 -12.33 7.75 2.21
N PRO A 366 -13.21 8.74 1.98
CA PRO A 366 -14.24 9.15 2.92
C PRO A 366 -15.47 8.22 2.93
N ASP A 367 -15.63 7.41 1.88
CA ASP A 367 -16.78 6.51 1.72
C ASP A 367 -16.45 5.07 2.19
N ASP A 368 -15.17 4.77 2.47
CA ASP A 368 -14.74 3.46 2.98
C ASP A 368 -15.27 3.21 4.40
N ALA A 369 -16.06 2.14 4.54
CA ALA A 369 -16.66 1.73 5.81
C ALA A 369 -15.60 1.50 6.91
N TYR A 370 -14.43 0.95 6.57
CA TYR A 370 -13.38 0.72 7.56
C TYR A 370 -12.78 2.03 8.05
N ASN A 371 -12.57 3.03 7.19
CA ASN A 371 -12.13 4.36 7.59
C ASN A 371 -13.17 5.06 8.47
N LEU A 372 -14.46 4.97 8.12
CA LEU A 372 -15.55 5.54 8.90
C LEU A 372 -15.64 4.91 10.30
N ILE A 373 -15.66 3.58 10.38
CA ILE A 373 -15.72 2.85 11.66
C ILE A 373 -14.46 3.14 12.49
N PHE A 374 -13.28 3.14 11.85
CA PHE A 374 -12.04 3.45 12.54
C PHE A 374 -12.07 4.87 13.14
N ALA A 375 -12.51 5.87 12.37
CA ALA A 375 -12.68 7.22 12.87
C ALA A 375 -13.72 7.30 14.00
N ALA A 376 -14.81 6.53 13.91
CA ALA A 376 -15.84 6.48 14.94
C ALA A 376 -15.30 5.99 16.30
N THR A 377 -14.29 5.12 16.33
CA THR A 377 -13.60 4.74 17.58
C THR A 377 -12.97 5.95 18.28
N TYR A 378 -12.33 6.84 17.52
CA TYR A 378 -11.72 8.08 18.06
C TYR A 378 -12.78 9.13 18.41
N MET A 379 -13.88 9.20 17.64
CA MET A 379 -15.03 10.04 17.99
C MET A 379 -15.64 9.62 19.33
N ALA A 380 -15.76 8.32 19.59
CA ALA A 380 -16.27 7.81 20.86
C ALA A 380 -15.34 8.19 22.04
N ASP A 381 -14.01 8.03 21.89
CA ASP A 381 -13.04 8.40 22.93
C ASP A 381 -12.98 9.92 23.19
N SER A 382 -13.18 10.73 22.15
CA SER A 382 -13.18 12.21 22.24
C SER A 382 -14.52 12.82 22.67
N GLY A 383 -15.54 11.99 22.95
CA GLY A 383 -16.84 12.43 23.48
C GLY A 383 -17.90 12.76 22.42
N ARG A 384 -17.61 12.58 21.13
CA ARG A 384 -18.58 12.68 20.01
C ARG A 384 -19.41 11.40 19.90
N LYS A 385 -20.14 11.08 20.98
CA LYS A 385 -20.78 9.78 21.20
C LYS A 385 -21.88 9.46 20.22
N GLU A 386 -22.73 10.44 19.90
CA GLU A 386 -23.89 10.27 19.03
C GLU A 386 -23.46 9.97 17.58
N GLU A 387 -22.42 10.66 17.10
CA GLU A 387 -21.85 10.45 15.77
C GLU A 387 -21.22 9.06 15.65
N ALA A 388 -20.41 8.68 16.65
CA ALA A 388 -19.79 7.35 16.70
C ALA A 388 -20.84 6.22 16.73
N LEU A 389 -21.89 6.38 17.54
CA LEU A 389 -22.97 5.41 17.66
C LEU A 389 -23.76 5.26 16.35
N LYS A 390 -23.99 6.37 15.62
CA LYS A 390 -24.65 6.33 14.32
C LYS A 390 -23.84 5.49 13.32
N ILE A 391 -22.55 5.77 13.19
CA ILE A 391 -21.65 5.02 12.29
C ILE A 391 -21.61 3.54 12.69
N ALA A 392 -21.47 3.23 13.99
CA ALA A 392 -21.43 1.86 14.46
C ALA A 392 -22.70 1.07 14.09
N ARG A 393 -23.88 1.68 14.20
CA ARG A 393 -25.16 1.06 13.83
C ARG A 393 -25.31 0.86 12.32
N GLU A 394 -24.90 1.84 11.51
CA GLU A 394 -24.99 1.75 10.05
C GLU A 394 -24.09 0.65 9.47
N HIS A 395 -23.00 0.31 10.17
CA HIS A 395 -22.03 -0.69 9.72
C HIS A 395 -21.99 -1.97 10.56
N GLU A 396 -22.99 -2.20 11.42
CA GLU A 396 -22.96 -3.32 12.37
C GLU A 396 -22.86 -4.70 11.69
N ASN A 397 -23.39 -4.82 10.46
CA ASN A 397 -23.36 -6.06 9.66
C ASN A 397 -21.97 -6.39 9.08
N LEU A 398 -20.99 -5.50 9.18
CA LEU A 398 -19.64 -5.73 8.65
C LEU A 398 -18.85 -6.65 9.58
N LEU A 399 -18.83 -7.95 9.27
CA LEU A 399 -18.21 -8.97 10.10
C LEU A 399 -16.73 -8.68 10.41
N ALA A 400 -15.96 -8.26 9.41
CA ALA A 400 -14.54 -7.93 9.55
C ALA A 400 -14.26 -6.66 10.39
N ALA A 401 -15.27 -5.86 10.71
CA ALA A 401 -15.15 -4.68 11.57
C ALA A 401 -15.58 -4.93 13.02
N SER A 402 -15.90 -6.19 13.38
CA SER A 402 -16.46 -6.54 14.69
C SER A 402 -15.63 -6.06 15.89
N TYR A 403 -14.30 -6.14 15.81
CA TYR A 403 -13.42 -5.64 16.88
C TYR A 403 -13.57 -4.12 17.08
N ASN A 404 -13.47 -3.35 16.00
CA ASN A 404 -13.58 -1.89 16.06
C ASN A 404 -14.98 -1.45 16.48
N LEU A 405 -16.02 -2.14 16.01
CA LEU A 405 -17.38 -1.90 16.49
C LEU A 405 -17.49 -2.18 17.99
N ALA A 406 -16.93 -3.29 18.48
CA ALA A 406 -16.90 -3.58 19.91
C ALA A 406 -16.16 -2.50 20.72
N ALA A 407 -15.04 -1.98 20.20
CA ALA A 407 -14.32 -0.87 20.82
C ALA A 407 -15.19 0.38 20.95
N ILE A 408 -15.93 0.75 19.89
CA ILE A 408 -16.90 1.85 19.94
C ILE A 408 -17.94 1.61 21.03
N TYR A 409 -18.62 0.46 21.03
CA TYR A 409 -19.65 0.17 22.04
C TYR A 409 -19.10 0.12 23.47
N SER A 410 -17.86 -0.35 23.65
CA SER A 410 -17.15 -0.34 24.93
C SER A 410 -16.93 1.10 25.44
N LEU A 411 -16.38 1.98 24.59
CA LEU A 411 -16.16 3.41 24.89
C LEU A 411 -17.47 4.16 25.17
N LEU A 412 -18.58 3.73 24.56
CA LEU A 412 -19.92 4.25 24.81
C LEU A 412 -20.59 3.68 26.08
N GLY A 413 -19.93 2.76 26.80
CA GLY A 413 -20.46 2.13 28.01
C GLY A 413 -21.51 1.04 27.75
N GLN A 414 -21.67 0.60 26.49
CA GLN A 414 -22.61 -0.45 26.09
C GLN A 414 -21.97 -1.84 26.17
N LYS A 415 -21.62 -2.27 27.39
CA LYS A 415 -20.91 -3.53 27.68
C LYS A 415 -21.48 -4.73 26.93
N GLY A 416 -22.80 -4.95 27.03
CA GLY A 416 -23.44 -6.13 26.45
C GLY A 416 -23.19 -6.24 24.94
N LYS A 417 -23.28 -5.10 24.22
CA LYS A 417 -23.05 -5.07 22.78
C LYS A 417 -21.57 -5.22 22.41
N ALA A 418 -20.68 -4.63 23.21
CA ALA A 418 -19.24 -4.82 23.04
C ALA A 418 -18.84 -6.31 23.17
N MET A 419 -19.37 -7.01 24.19
CA MET A 419 -19.14 -8.43 24.40
C MET A 419 -19.69 -9.31 23.27
N GLU A 420 -20.89 -9.02 22.77
CA GLU A 420 -21.48 -9.70 21.61
C GLU A 420 -20.57 -9.59 20.37
N LEU A 421 -20.08 -8.39 20.08
CA LEU A 421 -19.24 -8.12 18.92
C LEU A 421 -17.82 -8.68 19.06
N LEU A 422 -17.23 -8.67 20.26
CA LEU A 422 -15.97 -9.37 20.52
C LEU A 422 -16.13 -10.88 20.34
N HIS A 423 -17.23 -11.46 20.82
CA HIS A 423 -17.50 -12.88 20.58
C HIS A 423 -17.66 -13.18 19.09
N ARG A 424 -18.39 -12.33 18.36
CA ARG A 424 -18.51 -12.44 16.90
C ARG A 424 -17.14 -12.37 16.21
N HIS A 425 -16.29 -11.43 16.62
CA HIS A 425 -14.94 -11.30 16.09
C HIS A 425 -14.13 -12.58 16.35
N PHE A 426 -13.98 -13.00 17.59
CA PHE A 426 -13.09 -14.11 17.92
C PHE A 426 -13.59 -15.48 17.45
N TYR A 427 -14.91 -15.72 17.43
CA TYR A 427 -15.45 -17.07 17.20
C TYR A 427 -16.23 -17.24 15.91
N GLN A 428 -16.56 -16.15 15.19
CA GLN A 428 -17.21 -16.22 13.89
C GLN A 428 -16.32 -15.68 12.76
N TYR A 429 -15.63 -14.56 13.00
CA TYR A 429 -14.70 -13.98 12.02
C TYR A 429 -13.33 -14.66 12.05
N GLU A 430 -12.72 -14.78 13.23
CA GLU A 430 -11.38 -15.34 13.37
C GLU A 430 -11.34 -16.86 13.25
N ARG A 431 -10.63 -17.33 12.23
CA ARG A 431 -10.59 -18.75 11.81
C ARG A 431 -9.40 -19.51 12.34
N TYR A 432 -8.31 -18.83 12.66
CA TYR A 432 -7.05 -19.46 13.06
C TYR A 432 -6.79 -19.22 14.54
N ASP A 433 -6.58 -20.31 15.28
CA ASP A 433 -6.43 -20.26 16.74
C ASP A 433 -5.27 -19.35 17.18
N ASP A 434 -4.16 -19.34 16.43
CA ASP A 434 -3.01 -18.49 16.75
C ASP A 434 -3.28 -17.00 16.50
N VAL A 435 -4.01 -16.65 15.44
CA VAL A 435 -4.43 -15.26 15.17
C VAL A 435 -5.42 -14.82 16.25
N ARG A 436 -6.43 -15.64 16.52
CA ARG A 436 -7.42 -15.40 17.57
C ARG A 436 -6.77 -15.19 18.93
N ALA A 437 -5.80 -16.03 19.30
CA ALA A 437 -5.11 -15.93 20.58
C ALA A 437 -4.35 -14.59 20.71
N MET A 438 -3.67 -14.17 19.64
CA MET A 438 -3.00 -12.86 19.62
C MET A 438 -3.98 -11.70 19.74
N GLU A 439 -5.10 -11.70 19.01
CA GLU A 439 -6.09 -10.63 19.07
C GLU A 439 -6.84 -10.60 20.41
N MET A 440 -7.05 -11.75 21.05
CA MET A 440 -7.55 -11.83 22.42
C MET A 440 -6.57 -11.21 23.41
N TRP A 441 -5.27 -11.42 23.22
CA TRP A 441 -4.24 -10.76 24.03
C TRP A 441 -4.25 -9.25 23.80
N GLU A 442 -4.36 -8.80 22.55
CA GLU A 442 -4.50 -7.38 22.22
C GLU A 442 -5.73 -6.76 22.89
N ALA A 443 -6.90 -7.41 22.83
CA ALA A 443 -8.10 -6.91 23.51
C ALA A 443 -7.93 -6.77 25.03
N ARG A 444 -7.13 -7.64 25.68
CA ARG A 444 -6.86 -7.56 27.13
C ARG A 444 -6.01 -6.35 27.50
N VAL A 445 -5.17 -5.86 26.60
CA VAL A 445 -4.25 -4.75 26.86
C VAL A 445 -4.66 -3.45 26.17
N ASP A 446 -5.66 -3.48 25.29
CA ASP A 446 -6.22 -2.31 24.64
C ASP A 446 -7.10 -1.50 25.62
N TYR A 447 -6.78 -0.21 25.74
CA TYR A 447 -7.44 0.70 26.66
C TYR A 447 -8.91 0.93 26.31
N VAL A 448 -9.32 0.72 25.04
CA VAL A 448 -10.73 0.86 24.62
C VAL A 448 -11.64 -0.14 25.33
N PHE A 449 -11.08 -1.26 25.81
CA PHE A 449 -11.78 -2.26 26.61
C PHE A 449 -11.50 -2.16 28.12
N SER A 450 -10.82 -1.10 28.57
CA SER A 450 -10.47 -0.92 29.99
C SER A 450 -11.68 -0.99 30.93
N SER A 451 -12.86 -0.52 30.49
CA SER A 451 -14.13 -0.55 31.24
C SER A 451 -14.68 -1.98 31.46
N ILE A 452 -14.30 -2.94 30.62
CA ILE A 452 -14.77 -4.34 30.67
C ILE A 452 -13.65 -5.34 30.96
N SER A 453 -12.39 -4.88 31.01
CA SER A 453 -11.18 -5.72 31.14
C SER A 453 -11.14 -6.66 32.36
N LYS A 454 -11.82 -6.30 33.46
CA LYS A 454 -11.89 -7.07 34.71
C LYS A 454 -13.15 -7.93 34.83
N ASP A 455 -14.04 -7.85 33.85
CA ASP A 455 -15.29 -8.58 33.86
C ASP A 455 -15.04 -10.08 33.67
N GLU A 456 -15.71 -10.93 34.46
CA GLU A 456 -15.49 -12.38 34.40
C GLU A 456 -15.80 -12.94 33.01
N ASP A 457 -16.88 -12.46 32.36
CA ASP A 457 -17.24 -12.89 31.02
C ASP A 457 -16.20 -12.46 29.98
N PHE A 458 -15.59 -11.27 30.14
CA PHE A 458 -14.52 -10.79 29.25
C PHE A 458 -13.24 -11.62 29.41
N VAL A 459 -12.86 -11.92 30.66
CA VAL A 459 -11.70 -12.77 30.97
C VAL A 459 -11.90 -14.17 30.38
N GLN A 460 -13.10 -14.72 30.51
CA GLN A 460 -13.46 -16.01 29.92
C GLN A 460 -13.48 -15.97 28.39
N LEU A 461 -14.06 -14.93 27.79
CA LEU A 461 -14.11 -14.76 26.34
C LEU A 461 -12.72 -14.72 25.71
N THR A 462 -11.74 -14.16 26.44
CA THR A 462 -10.35 -13.99 25.98
C THR A 462 -9.40 -15.06 26.52
N ALA A 463 -9.91 -16.20 27.00
CA ALA A 463 -9.12 -17.19 27.73
C ALA A 463 -7.91 -17.79 26.97
N MET A 464 -7.91 -17.73 25.62
CA MET A 464 -6.81 -18.23 24.80
C MET A 464 -5.70 -17.21 24.56
N ALA A 465 -5.83 -15.98 25.08
CA ALA A 465 -4.83 -14.93 24.95
C ALA A 465 -3.44 -15.41 25.40
N ARG A 466 -2.44 -15.33 24.52
CA ARG A 466 -1.06 -15.72 24.79
C ARG A 466 -0.06 -14.98 23.92
#